data_AF-A0A0G9MY27-F1
#
_entry.id   AF-A0A0G9MY27-F1
#
_cell.length_a   1.000
_cell.length_b   1.000
_cell.length_c   1.000
_cell.angle_alpha   90.00
_cell.angle_beta   90.00
_cell.angle_gamma   90.00
#
_symmetry.space_group_name_H-M   'P 1'
#
loop_
_entity.id
_entity.type
_entity.pdbx_description
1 polymer ?
#
loop_
_entity_poly.entity_id
_entity_poly.type
_entity_poly.pdbx_seq_one_letter_code
_entity_poly.pdbx_strand_id
1 'polypeptide(L)'
;MIGLLNKRSLGPFVGLDLVFLALGVLAVALPARHAARGAEAVAPLADTATFVAAVLAAVAVLSVLAFFTLKIDRKVNDEYTFQAMANSAISAILVTLVADLGMQLAPAFGLLRIVSSPDLTLGVLAGSWTIGYAIYRVRGTAL
;
A
#
# COMPACT_ATOMS: atom_id res chain seq x y z
N MET A 1 -9.69 41.00 -1.37
CA MET A 1 -8.29 40.54 -1.16
C MET A 1 -8.31 39.17 -0.48
N ILE A 2 -8.51 38.11 -1.26
CA ILE A 2 -8.47 36.71 -0.81
C ILE A 2 -7.35 36.09 -1.63
N GLY A 3 -6.11 36.10 -1.14
CA GLY A 3 -4.99 35.71 -2.02
C GLY A 3 -3.62 35.58 -1.38
N LEU A 4 -3.49 35.48 -0.05
CA LEU A 4 -2.17 35.48 0.59
C LEU A 4 -1.97 34.45 1.72
N LEU A 5 -2.86 33.49 1.93
CA LEU A 5 -2.76 32.55 3.07
C LEU A 5 -2.81 31.06 2.71
N ASN A 6 -2.18 30.59 1.63
CA ASN A 6 -2.04 29.13 1.48
C ASN A 6 -0.76 28.64 0.77
N LYS A 7 0.41 29.17 1.19
CA LYS A 7 1.71 28.64 0.77
C LYS A 7 2.56 28.10 1.94
N ARG A 8 1.99 27.86 3.12
CA ARG A 8 2.75 27.51 4.34
C ARG A 8 2.74 26.04 4.79
N SER A 9 2.00 25.11 4.17
CA SER A 9 1.89 23.74 4.70
C SER A 9 2.76 22.67 4.03
N LEU A 10 3.42 22.96 2.91
CA LEU A 10 4.25 21.98 2.19
C LEU A 10 5.64 21.71 2.83
N GLY A 11 6.09 22.56 3.74
CA GLY A 11 7.51 22.63 4.15
C GLY A 11 8.05 21.49 5.03
N PRO A 12 7.37 21.05 6.11
CA PRO A 12 7.97 20.10 7.06
C PRO A 12 7.54 18.63 6.92
N PHE A 13 6.45 18.32 6.20
CA PHE A 13 5.86 16.97 6.22
C PHE A 13 6.18 16.09 4.99
N VAL A 14 6.61 16.67 3.87
CA VAL A 14 6.94 15.92 2.65
C VAL A 14 8.08 14.92 2.90
N GLY A 15 9.06 15.29 3.71
CA GLY A 15 10.16 14.39 4.10
C GLY A 15 9.67 13.17 4.88
N LEU A 16 8.75 13.37 5.84
CA LEU A 16 8.16 12.28 6.62
C LEU A 16 7.27 11.39 5.75
N ASP A 17 6.49 11.98 4.86
CA ASP A 17 5.61 11.25 3.92
C ASP A 17 6.44 10.33 3.00
N LEU A 18 7.60 10.80 2.50
CA LEU A 18 8.53 10.00 1.71
C LEU A 18 9.21 8.88 2.52
N VAL A 19 9.62 9.16 3.75
CA VAL A 19 10.18 8.14 4.65
C VAL A 19 9.14 7.06 4.94
N PHE A 20 7.88 7.45 5.19
CA PHE A 20 6.80 6.50 5.47
C PHE A 20 6.50 5.61 4.27
N LEU A 21 6.47 6.18 3.05
CA LEU A 21 6.36 5.41 1.81
C LEU A 21 7.55 4.46 1.60
N ALA A 22 8.77 4.92 1.83
CA ALA A 22 9.96 4.07 1.70
C ALA A 22 9.92 2.89 2.69
N LEU A 23 9.50 3.14 3.93
CA LEU A 23 9.28 2.09 4.93
C LEU A 23 8.19 1.12 4.50
N GLY A 24 7.11 1.60 3.89
CA GLY A 24 6.06 0.75 3.33
C GLY A 24 6.54 -0.15 2.19
N VAL A 25 7.36 0.39 1.27
CA VAL A 25 7.98 -0.41 0.21
C VAL A 25 8.89 -1.48 0.80
N LEU A 26 9.72 -1.13 1.79
CA LEU A 26 10.59 -2.10 2.47
C LEU A 26 9.80 -3.16 3.24
N ALA A 27 8.71 -2.77 3.90
CA ALA A 27 7.82 -3.67 4.64
C ALA A 27 7.18 -4.73 3.74
N VAL A 28 6.94 -4.43 2.45
CA VAL A 28 6.48 -5.42 1.47
C VAL A 28 7.65 -6.18 0.85
N ALA A 29 8.71 -5.48 0.43
CA ALA A 29 9.78 -6.05 -0.36
C ALA A 29 10.60 -7.10 0.41
N LEU A 30 10.88 -6.87 1.70
CA LEU A 30 11.68 -7.80 2.49
C LEU A 30 10.95 -9.13 2.75
N PRO A 31 9.69 -9.16 3.22
CA PRO A 31 8.92 -10.40 3.32
C PRO A 31 8.66 -11.06 1.97
N ALA A 32 8.37 -10.29 0.92
CA ALA A 32 8.17 -10.85 -0.43
C ALA A 32 9.44 -11.55 -0.94
N ARG A 33 10.62 -10.97 -0.69
CA ARG A 33 11.90 -11.60 -1.01
C ARG A 33 12.11 -12.90 -0.23
N HIS A 34 11.70 -12.93 1.04
CA HIS A 34 11.79 -14.13 1.86
C HIS A 34 10.84 -15.22 1.36
N ALA A 35 9.58 -14.87 1.08
CA ALA A 35 8.57 -15.77 0.52
C ALA A 35 9.01 -16.36 -0.84
N ALA A 36 9.65 -15.56 -1.70
CA ALA A 36 10.18 -16.02 -2.99
C ALA A 36 11.24 -17.13 -2.85
N ARG A 37 12.06 -17.11 -1.80
CA ARG A 37 13.08 -18.13 -1.55
C ARG A 37 12.50 -19.46 -1.08
N GLY A 38 11.31 -19.43 -0.48
CA GLY A 38 10.59 -20.62 -0.01
C GLY A 38 9.59 -21.18 -1.02
N ALA A 39 9.39 -20.52 -2.17
CA ALA A 39 8.46 -20.96 -3.20
C ALA A 39 9.11 -22.04 -4.09
N GLU A 40 8.45 -23.17 -4.25
CA GLU A 40 8.82 -24.15 -5.29
C GLU A 40 8.51 -23.54 -6.66
N ALA A 41 9.54 -23.40 -7.51
CA ALA A 41 9.42 -22.72 -8.80
C ALA A 41 8.60 -23.57 -9.80
N VAL A 42 7.39 -23.11 -10.16
CA VAL A 42 6.53 -23.82 -11.12
C VAL A 42 6.54 -23.20 -12.53
N ALA A 43 6.81 -21.90 -12.73
CA ALA A 43 7.06 -21.23 -14.03
C ALA A 43 7.38 -19.71 -13.81
N PRO A 44 7.53 -18.85 -14.85
CA PRO A 44 8.68 -17.99 -15.15
C PRO A 44 8.98 -16.82 -14.18
N LEU A 45 8.32 -16.73 -13.03
CA LEU A 45 8.72 -15.90 -11.89
C LEU A 45 9.85 -16.57 -11.07
N ALA A 46 10.72 -17.32 -11.76
CA ALA A 46 11.86 -18.00 -11.18
C ALA A 46 12.87 -17.01 -10.57
N ASP A 47 12.84 -15.75 -11.02
CA ASP A 47 13.64 -14.69 -10.43
C ASP A 47 12.90 -14.00 -9.26
N THR A 48 13.58 -13.94 -8.13
CA THR A 48 13.13 -13.29 -6.90
C THR A 48 12.80 -11.82 -7.14
N ALA A 49 13.54 -11.12 -8.01
CA ALA A 49 13.30 -9.71 -8.28
C ALA A 49 11.94 -9.50 -8.97
N THR A 50 11.62 -10.32 -9.96
CA THR A 50 10.33 -10.26 -10.68
C THR A 50 9.16 -10.57 -9.75
N PHE A 51 9.31 -11.53 -8.82
CA PHE A 51 8.30 -11.81 -7.80
C PHE A 51 8.06 -10.61 -6.88
N VAL A 52 9.13 -10.03 -6.32
CA VAL A 52 9.03 -8.86 -5.43
C VAL A 52 8.38 -7.68 -6.16
N ALA A 53 8.77 -7.43 -7.40
CA ALA A 53 8.17 -6.38 -8.22
C ALA A 53 6.67 -6.62 -8.48
N ALA A 54 6.27 -7.86 -8.75
CA ALA A 54 4.87 -8.21 -8.95
C ALA A 54 4.04 -8.00 -7.68
N VAL A 55 4.55 -8.39 -6.51
CA VAL A 55 3.87 -8.15 -5.22
C VAL A 55 3.74 -6.65 -4.95
N LEU A 56 4.81 -5.87 -5.09
CA LEU A 56 4.77 -4.42 -4.92
C LEU A 56 3.76 -3.76 -5.87
N ALA A 57 3.75 -4.17 -7.13
CA ALA A 57 2.80 -3.68 -8.12
C ALA A 57 1.36 -4.03 -7.74
N ALA A 58 1.09 -5.27 -7.30
CA ALA A 58 -0.23 -5.69 -6.84
C ALA A 58 -0.70 -4.87 -5.63
N VAL A 59 0.16 -4.68 -4.62
CA VAL A 59 -0.16 -3.85 -3.44
C VAL A 59 -0.49 -2.42 -3.85
N ALA A 60 0.31 -1.82 -4.75
CA ALA A 60 0.08 -0.47 -5.23
C ALA A 60 -1.25 -0.35 -5.99
N VAL A 61 -1.51 -1.25 -6.95
CA VAL A 61 -2.75 -1.27 -7.73
C VAL A 61 -3.97 -1.47 -6.83
N LEU A 62 -3.95 -2.46 -5.94
CA LEU A 62 -5.06 -2.71 -5.02
C LEU A 62 -5.29 -1.52 -4.08
N SER A 63 -4.23 -0.87 -3.59
CA SER A 63 -4.36 0.31 -2.72
C SER A 63 -5.00 1.49 -3.45
N VAL A 64 -4.62 1.72 -4.70
CA VAL A 64 -5.23 2.76 -5.54
C VAL A 64 -6.69 2.44 -5.83
N LEU A 65 -7.02 1.18 -6.15
CA LEU A 65 -8.40 0.75 -6.39
C LEU A 65 -9.26 0.89 -5.12
N ALA A 66 -8.79 0.38 -3.98
CA ALA A 66 -9.49 0.47 -2.70
C ALA A 66 -9.74 1.93 -2.30
N PHE A 67 -8.77 2.80 -2.55
CA PHE A 67 -8.93 4.23 -2.33
C PHE A 67 -10.10 4.82 -3.15
N PHE A 68 -10.16 4.53 -4.45
CA PHE A 68 -11.21 5.07 -5.33
C PHE A 68 -12.60 4.47 -5.06
N THR A 69 -12.66 3.24 -4.54
CA THR A 69 -13.93 2.58 -4.21
C THR A 69 -14.51 3.05 -2.88
N LEU A 70 -13.67 3.28 -1.87
CA LEU A 70 -14.13 3.60 -0.51
C LEU A 70 -14.81 4.97 -0.41
N LYS A 71 -14.38 5.96 -1.20
CA LYS A 71 -14.94 7.33 -1.19
C LYS A 71 -15.12 7.94 0.21
N ILE A 72 -14.33 7.48 1.19
CA ILE A 72 -14.33 8.00 2.57
C ILE A 72 -13.52 9.29 2.54
N ASP A 73 -14.16 10.40 2.18
CA ASP A 73 -13.49 11.70 2.04
C ASP A 73 -14.15 12.73 2.95
N ARG A 74 -13.36 13.29 3.88
CA ARG A 74 -13.78 14.36 4.79
C ARG A 74 -12.71 15.45 4.80
N LYS A 75 -12.67 16.25 3.73
CA LYS A 75 -11.66 17.30 3.50
C LYS A 75 -11.73 18.50 4.45
N VAL A 76 -12.79 18.63 5.25
CA VAL A 76 -13.13 19.87 5.97
C VAL A 76 -13.03 19.72 7.51
N ASN A 77 -12.32 18.70 7.99
CA ASN A 77 -12.11 18.53 9.43
C ASN A 77 -10.73 19.02 9.86
N ASP A 78 -10.67 19.75 10.98
CA ASP A 78 -9.42 20.22 11.60
C ASP A 78 -8.46 19.06 11.96
N GLU A 79 -9.00 17.85 12.08
CA GLU A 79 -8.29 16.61 12.40
C GLU A 79 -7.98 15.76 11.14
N TYR A 80 -7.74 16.42 10.00
CA TYR A 80 -7.59 15.77 8.70
C TYR A 80 -6.46 14.73 8.67
N THR A 81 -5.33 15.00 9.29
CA THR A 81 -4.16 14.10 9.28
C THR A 81 -4.44 12.78 10.01
N PHE A 82 -5.08 12.84 11.18
CA PHE A 82 -5.46 11.64 11.92
C PHE A 82 -6.58 10.87 11.21
N GLN A 83 -7.56 11.57 10.62
CA GLN A 83 -8.58 10.92 9.78
C GLN A 83 -7.99 10.25 8.54
N ALA A 84 -7.00 10.88 7.89
CA ALA A 84 -6.25 10.26 6.78
C ALA A 84 -5.52 9.00 7.23
N MET A 85 -4.89 8.99 8.42
CA MET A 85 -4.26 7.79 8.99
C MET A 85 -5.29 6.69 9.28
N ALA A 86 -6.44 7.02 9.85
CA ALA A 86 -7.49 6.03 10.15
C ALA A 86 -8.13 5.45 8.87
N ASN A 87 -8.47 6.29 7.90
CA ASN A 87 -9.09 5.84 6.64
C ASN A 87 -8.12 5.00 5.81
N SER A 88 -6.84 5.36 5.81
CA SER A 88 -5.81 4.56 5.15
C SER A 88 -5.62 3.20 5.81
N ALA A 89 -5.75 3.09 7.14
CA ALA A 89 -5.72 1.79 7.82
C ALA A 89 -6.92 0.90 7.42
N ILE A 90 -8.13 1.46 7.30
CA ILE A 90 -9.31 0.73 6.81
C ILE A 90 -9.07 0.22 5.38
N SER A 91 -8.56 1.07 4.50
CA SER A 91 -8.19 0.68 3.14
C SER A 91 -7.15 -0.44 3.12
N ALA A 92 -6.13 -0.33 3.97
CA ALA A 92 -5.06 -1.32 4.09
C ALA A 92 -5.57 -2.70 4.51
N ILE A 93 -6.51 -2.75 5.47
CA ILE A 93 -7.15 -4.00 5.89
C ILE A 93 -7.87 -4.66 4.70
N LEU A 94 -8.62 -3.88 3.92
CA LEU A 94 -9.33 -4.40 2.74
C LEU A 94 -8.36 -4.90 1.66
N VAL A 95 -7.31 -4.13 1.36
CA VAL A 95 -6.26 -4.53 0.42
C VAL A 95 -5.60 -5.83 0.87
N THR A 96 -5.30 -5.96 2.16
CA THR A 96 -4.68 -7.15 2.75
C THR A 96 -5.58 -8.37 2.60
N LEU A 97 -6.88 -8.24 2.90
CA LEU A 97 -7.85 -9.33 2.73
C LEU A 97 -7.97 -9.77 1.27
N VAL A 98 -8.06 -8.82 0.33
CA VAL A 98 -8.14 -9.15 -1.10
C VAL A 98 -6.84 -9.77 -1.61
N ALA A 99 -5.69 -9.26 -1.19
CA ALA A 99 -4.39 -9.82 -1.55
C ALA A 99 -4.22 -11.25 -1.02
N ASP A 100 -4.58 -11.50 0.24
CA ASP A 100 -4.51 -12.83 0.83
C ASP A 100 -5.45 -13.82 0.13
N LEU A 101 -6.70 -13.44 -0.13
CA LEU A 101 -7.62 -14.25 -0.95
C LEU A 101 -7.06 -14.51 -2.35
N GLY A 102 -6.48 -13.51 -2.99
CA GLY A 102 -5.84 -13.65 -4.30
C GLY A 102 -4.68 -14.64 -4.29
N MET A 103 -3.84 -14.63 -3.25
CA MET A 103 -2.75 -15.59 -3.08
C MET A 103 -3.27 -17.01 -2.84
N GLN A 104 -4.33 -17.18 -2.06
CA GLN A 104 -4.94 -18.49 -1.81
C GLN A 104 -5.64 -19.07 -3.05
N LEU A 105 -6.24 -18.22 -3.89
CA LEU A 105 -6.94 -18.62 -5.10
C LEU A 105 -6.02 -18.79 -6.31
N ALA A 106 -4.85 -18.16 -6.33
CA ALA A 106 -3.90 -18.22 -7.44
C ALA A 106 -3.61 -19.66 -7.93
N PRO A 107 -3.36 -20.67 -7.07
CA PRO A 107 -3.15 -22.04 -7.50
C PRO A 107 -4.33 -22.65 -8.29
N ALA A 108 -5.57 -22.28 -7.95
CA ALA A 108 -6.76 -22.79 -8.62
C ALA A 108 -6.88 -22.29 -10.07
N PHE A 109 -6.24 -21.15 -10.40
CA PHE A 109 -6.19 -20.58 -11.74
C PHE A 109 -4.93 -20.96 -12.51
N GLY A 110 -4.14 -21.93 -12.02
CA GLY A 110 -2.85 -22.28 -12.60
C GLY A 110 -1.81 -21.16 -12.47
N LEU A 111 -2.07 -20.17 -11.61
CA LEU A 111 -1.10 -19.15 -11.22
C LEU A 111 -0.24 -19.68 -10.06
N LEU A 112 0.81 -18.93 -9.71
CA LEU A 112 1.79 -19.26 -8.67
C LEU A 112 1.19 -19.92 -7.43
N ARG A 113 1.90 -20.93 -6.90
CA ARG A 113 1.70 -21.38 -5.53
C ARG A 113 2.50 -20.49 -4.58
N ILE A 114 1.94 -19.34 -4.25
CA ILE A 114 2.51 -18.45 -3.24
C ILE A 114 2.14 -19.01 -1.87
N VAL A 115 3.14 -19.37 -1.06
CA VAL A 115 2.90 -19.67 0.34
C VAL A 115 2.62 -18.34 1.04
N SER A 116 1.36 -18.06 1.34
CA SER A 116 0.99 -16.93 2.21
C SER A 116 1.73 -17.12 3.53
N SER A 117 2.53 -16.12 3.92
CA SER A 117 3.26 -16.10 5.18
C SER A 117 2.75 -14.93 6.03
N PRO A 118 2.67 -15.07 7.36
CA PRO A 118 2.25 -13.99 8.24
C PRO A 118 3.06 -12.71 8.01
N ASP A 119 4.36 -12.83 7.76
CA ASP A 119 5.26 -11.71 7.49
C ASP A 119 4.90 -10.97 6.20
N LEU A 120 4.54 -11.71 5.14
CA LEU A 120 4.10 -11.12 3.89
C LEU A 120 2.76 -10.41 4.05
N THR A 121 1.82 -10.98 4.81
CA THR A 121 0.52 -10.36 5.11
C THR A 121 0.69 -9.07 5.89
N LEU A 122 1.55 -9.06 6.92
CA LEU A 122 1.90 -7.84 7.66
C LEU A 122 2.60 -6.81 6.77
N GLY A 123 3.47 -7.27 5.87
CA GLY A 123 4.13 -6.43 4.87
C GLY A 123 3.12 -5.75 3.93
N VAL A 124 2.17 -6.51 3.39
CA VAL A 124 1.07 -5.99 2.55
C VAL A 124 0.22 -4.98 3.31
N LEU A 125 -0.11 -5.25 4.58
CA LEU A 125 -0.85 -4.33 5.44
C LEU A 125 -0.10 -3.01 5.63
N ALA A 126 1.17 -3.07 6.02
CA ALA A 126 2.00 -1.88 6.21
C ALA A 126 2.19 -1.10 4.91
N GLY A 127 2.49 -1.80 3.81
CA GLY A 127 2.67 -1.19 2.48
C GLY A 127 1.42 -0.48 2.00
N SER A 128 0.27 -1.16 2.03
CA SER A 128 -1.01 -0.58 1.61
C SER A 128 -1.45 0.58 2.51
N TRP A 129 -1.14 0.54 3.81
CA TRP A 129 -1.40 1.64 4.73
C TRP A 129 -0.61 2.90 4.36
N THR A 130 0.70 2.75 4.11
CA THR A 130 1.56 3.88 3.73
C THR A 130 1.15 4.51 2.38
N ILE A 131 0.78 3.68 1.41
CA ILE A 131 0.28 4.14 0.10
C ILE A 131 -1.05 4.87 0.27
N GLY A 132 -1.99 4.27 1.01
CA GLY A 132 -3.27 4.90 1.31
C GLY A 132 -3.10 6.25 1.99
N TYR A 133 -2.21 6.33 3.00
CA TYR A 133 -1.91 7.56 3.71
C TYR A 133 -1.35 8.61 2.75
N ALA A 134 -0.38 8.27 1.91
CA ALA A 134 0.18 9.19 0.92
C ALA A 134 -0.88 9.71 -0.07
N ILE A 135 -1.79 8.85 -0.55
CA ILE A 135 -2.87 9.27 -1.45
C ILE A 135 -3.81 10.28 -0.74
N TYR A 136 -4.21 10.01 0.50
CA TYR A 136 -5.01 10.95 1.29
C TYR A 136 -4.26 12.27 1.51
N ARG A 137 -2.97 12.21 1.88
CA ARG A 137 -2.13 13.40 2.10
C ARG A 137 -2.01 14.27 0.85
N VAL A 138 -1.76 13.68 -0.33
CA VAL A 138 -1.72 14.41 -1.60
C VAL A 138 -3.06 15.07 -1.89
N ARG A 139 -4.19 14.39 -1.71
CA ARG A 139 -5.52 14.98 -1.99
C ARG A 139 -5.98 16.04 -0.99
N GLY A 140 -5.47 16.04 0.23
CA GLY A 140 -5.76 17.07 1.24
C GLY A 140 -4.81 18.27 1.21
N THR A 141 -3.68 18.17 0.49
CA THR A 141 -2.68 19.24 0.40
C THR A 141 -2.55 19.84 -1.00
N ALA A 142 -2.85 19.09 -2.06
CA ALA A 142 -2.68 19.50 -3.45
C ALA A 142 -3.98 19.93 -4.17
N LEU A 143 -5.15 19.78 -3.53
CA LEU A 143 -6.48 20.15 -4.06
C LEU A 143 -7.24 20.98 -3.02
#